data_AF-A0A7L5ZE04-F1
#
_entry.id   AF-A0A7L5ZE04-F1
#
_cell.length_a   1.000
_cell.length_b   1.000
_cell.length_c   1.000
_cell.angle_alpha   90.00
_cell.angle_beta   90.00
_cell.angle_gamma   90.00
#
_symmetry.space_group_name_H-M   'P 1'
#
loop_
_entity.id
_entity.type
_entity.pdbx_description
1 polymer ?
#
loop_
_entity_poly.entity_id
_entity_poly.type
_entity_poly.pdbx_seq_one_letter_code
_entity_poly.pdbx_strand_id
1 'polypeptide(L)'
;MIWVVVWGWVRSQRRPSNLTLAGMVVALAGLVVVIDPFGSLSLSPVGLAWGFVAGLGLAVYYVVSGEHEGLPPVAFVSFGLGIGTVGLLVAGVAGLVPWAATSGPVRLLGGSVPWWVPAAELVLLAAAAAYFLGFLGAQYLGSTLASFVGLTEVLFAVVWAWLFLAELPGPGQLLGGLVLLAGVTLVRWASARSDQVVAHDDLLASGADADA
;
A
#
# COMPACT_ATOMS: atom_id res chain seq x y z
N MET A 1 0.21 7.89 2.40
CA MET A 1 0.27 8.79 1.23
C MET A 1 0.26 10.27 1.63
N ILE A 2 -0.73 10.76 2.40
CA ILE A 2 -0.80 12.18 2.80
C ILE A 2 0.44 12.64 3.59
N TRP A 3 0.86 11.86 4.59
CA TRP A 3 2.07 12.14 5.38
C TRP A 3 3.35 12.19 4.54
N VAL A 4 3.45 11.35 3.51
CA VAL A 4 4.61 11.31 2.60
C VAL A 4 4.66 12.56 1.73
N VAL A 5 3.51 13.04 1.24
CA VAL A 5 3.44 14.28 0.44
C VAL A 5 3.66 15.51 1.32
N VAL A 6 3.14 15.53 2.54
CA VAL A 6 3.41 16.62 3.51
C VAL A 6 4.88 16.66 3.86
N TRP A 7 5.50 15.52 4.15
CA TRP A 7 6.93 15.46 4.44
C TRP A 7 7.79 15.81 3.21
N GLY A 8 7.45 15.29 2.03
CA GLY A 8 8.09 15.67 0.76
C GLY A 8 7.97 17.17 0.50
N TRP A 9 6.83 17.79 0.82
CA TRP A 9 6.67 19.25 0.72
C TRP A 9 7.54 20.01 1.72
N VAL A 10 7.64 19.52 2.96
CA VAL A 10 8.48 20.09 4.01
C VAL A 10 9.96 20.00 3.65
N ARG A 11 10.41 18.91 3.01
CA ARG A 11 11.81 18.73 2.59
C ARG A 11 12.16 19.37 1.26
N SER A 12 11.31 19.23 0.25
CA SER A 12 11.62 19.67 -1.12
C SER A 12 11.31 21.14 -1.34
N GLN A 13 10.61 21.82 -0.43
CA GLN A 13 10.12 23.21 -0.53
C GLN A 13 9.30 23.55 -1.81
N ARG A 14 9.08 22.57 -2.70
CA ARG A 14 8.28 22.69 -3.92
C ARG A 14 6.85 22.27 -3.62
N ARG A 15 5.90 23.18 -3.85
CA ARG A 15 4.48 22.96 -3.55
C ARG A 15 3.95 21.75 -4.33
N PRO A 16 3.22 20.82 -3.69
CA PRO A 16 2.54 19.76 -4.40
C PRO A 16 1.58 20.38 -5.43
N SER A 17 1.58 19.84 -6.65
CA SER A 17 0.70 20.26 -7.73
C SER A 17 -0.76 20.23 -7.27
N ASN A 18 -1.55 21.24 -7.67
CA ASN A 18 -3.00 21.26 -7.39
C ASN A 18 -3.69 19.98 -7.89
N LEU A 19 -3.14 19.32 -8.91
CA LEU A 19 -3.61 18.04 -9.43
C LEU A 19 -3.42 16.89 -8.43
N THR A 20 -2.27 16.85 -7.72
CA THR A 20 -1.98 15.86 -6.67
C THR A 20 -2.92 16.05 -5.48
N LEU A 21 -3.16 17.29 -5.07
CA LEU A 21 -4.10 17.62 -4.00
C LEU A 21 -5.53 17.22 -4.37
N ALA A 22 -5.98 17.55 -5.60
CA ALA A 22 -7.29 17.13 -6.08
C ALA A 22 -7.43 15.59 -6.10
N GLY A 23 -6.41 14.88 -6.60
CA GLY A 23 -6.41 13.42 -6.61
C GLY A 23 -6.45 12.81 -5.22
N MET A 24 -5.78 13.42 -4.22
CA MET A 24 -5.87 12.99 -2.83
C MET A 24 -7.27 13.16 -2.24
N VAL A 25 -7.91 14.30 -2.49
CA VAL A 25 -9.29 14.55 -2.03
C VAL A 25 -10.26 13.56 -2.66
N VAL A 26 -10.12 13.30 -3.96
CA VAL A 26 -10.95 12.31 -4.68
C VAL A 26 -10.71 10.90 -4.12
N ALA A 27 -9.46 10.51 -3.91
CA ALA A 27 -9.13 9.21 -3.33
C ALA A 27 -9.72 9.04 -1.92
N LEU A 28 -9.62 10.06 -1.07
CA LEU A 28 -10.21 10.07 0.26
C LEU A 28 -11.74 9.97 0.22
N ALA A 29 -12.39 10.69 -0.69
CA ALA A 29 -13.83 10.62 -0.88
C ALA A 29 -14.27 9.20 -1.28
N GLY A 30 -13.57 8.59 -2.24
CA GLY A 30 -13.81 7.20 -2.65
C GLY A 30 -13.63 6.22 -1.48
N LEU A 31 -12.57 6.40 -0.67
CA LEU A 31 -12.32 5.58 0.52
C LEU A 31 -13.46 5.67 1.54
N VAL A 32 -13.99 6.88 1.82
CA VAL A 32 -15.12 7.07 2.73
C VAL A 32 -16.36 6.34 2.22
N VAL A 33 -16.62 6.37 0.92
CA VAL A 33 -17.75 5.66 0.31
C VAL A 33 -17.57 4.14 0.41
N VAL A 34 -16.36 3.61 0.23
CA VAL A 34 -16.08 2.16 0.35
C VAL A 34 -16.24 1.67 1.79
N ILE A 35 -15.79 2.48 2.76
CA ILE A 35 -15.84 2.14 4.19
C ILE A 35 -17.28 2.14 4.71
N ASP A 36 -18.20 2.89 4.07
CA ASP A 36 -19.59 3.10 4.48
C ASP A 36 -19.75 3.32 6.02
N PRO A 37 -19.16 4.40 6.56
CA PRO A 37 -19.13 4.63 8.00
C PRO A 37 -20.51 4.92 8.62
N PHE A 38 -21.52 5.13 7.78
CA PHE A 38 -22.91 5.42 8.18
C PHE A 38 -23.82 4.18 8.07
N GLY A 39 -23.29 3.05 7.62
CA GLY A 39 -23.98 1.76 7.57
C GLY A 39 -23.94 1.00 8.91
N SER A 40 -23.86 -0.33 8.86
CA SER A 40 -23.94 -1.22 10.03
C SER A 40 -22.62 -1.40 10.81
N LEU A 41 -21.50 -0.86 10.31
CA LEU A 41 -20.21 -0.91 10.99
C LEU A 41 -19.98 0.33 11.85
N SER A 42 -19.92 0.15 13.17
CA SER A 42 -19.45 1.19 14.08
C SER A 42 -17.94 1.40 13.87
N LEU A 43 -17.55 2.57 13.36
CA LEU A 43 -16.14 2.95 13.33
C LEU A 43 -15.62 3.16 14.75
N SER A 44 -14.58 2.41 15.13
CA SER A 44 -13.87 2.59 16.40
C SER A 44 -12.86 3.74 16.28
N PRO A 45 -12.97 4.80 17.12
CA PRO A 45 -11.97 5.88 17.16
C PRO A 45 -10.57 5.37 17.52
N VAL A 46 -10.50 4.31 18.32
CA VAL A 46 -9.24 3.68 18.72
C VAL A 46 -8.56 3.00 17.53
N GLY A 47 -9.33 2.30 16.70
CA GLY A 47 -8.82 1.69 15.48
C GLY A 47 -8.31 2.75 14.49
N LEU A 48 -9.03 3.87 14.39
CA LEU A 48 -8.60 5.00 13.55
C LEU A 48 -7.28 5.61 14.04
N ALA A 49 -7.13 5.79 15.36
CA ALA A 49 -5.88 6.26 15.96
C ALA A 49 -4.70 5.32 15.67
N TRP A 50 -4.89 4.01 15.80
CA TRP A 50 -3.88 3.02 15.41
C TRP A 50 -3.56 3.07 13.92
N GLY A 51 -4.55 3.30 13.06
CA GLY A 51 -4.35 3.50 11.62
C GLY A 51 -3.49 4.73 11.32
N PHE A 52 -3.69 5.84 12.04
CA PHE A 52 -2.84 7.02 11.92
C PHE A 52 -1.39 6.76 12.37
N VAL A 53 -1.20 6.06 13.48
CA VAL A 53 0.14 5.65 13.95
C VAL A 53 0.84 4.75 12.93
N ALA A 54 0.13 3.77 12.36
CA ALA A 54 0.65 2.92 11.30
C ALA A 54 1.02 3.73 10.05
N GLY A 55 0.18 4.69 9.66
CA GLY A 55 0.43 5.61 8.55
C GLY A 55 1.66 6.49 8.75
N LEU A 56 1.93 6.92 9.99
CA LEU A 56 3.14 7.66 10.36
C LEU A 56 4.38 6.78 10.25
N GLY A 57 4.32 5.54 10.76
CA GLY A 57 5.41 4.57 10.63
C GLY A 57 5.78 4.30 9.17
N LEU A 58 4.76 4.12 8.32
CA LEU A 58 4.95 3.96 6.87
C LEU A 58 5.58 5.21 6.23
N ALA A 59 5.21 6.41 6.68
CA ALA A 59 5.81 7.64 6.18
C ALA A 59 7.31 7.72 6.54
N VAL A 60 7.67 7.40 7.78
CA VAL A 60 9.07 7.34 8.22
C VAL A 60 9.86 6.31 7.39
N TYR A 61 9.29 5.13 7.16
CA TYR A 61 9.90 4.11 6.29
C TYR A 61 10.24 4.68 4.91
N TYR A 62 9.30 5.34 4.24
CA TYR A 62 9.53 5.89 2.90
C TYR A 62 10.62 6.95 2.91
N VAL A 63 10.62 7.84 3.91
CA VAL A 63 11.61 8.90 4.08
C VAL A 63 13.01 8.32 4.25
N VAL A 64 13.16 7.34 5.14
CA VAL A 64 14.46 6.69 5.41
C VAL A 64 14.92 5.86 4.21
N SER A 65 13.99 5.19 3.52
CA SER A 65 14.29 4.36 2.35
C SER A 65 14.77 5.16 1.14
N GLY A 66 14.37 6.44 1.03
CA GLY A 66 14.80 7.33 -0.04
C GLY A 66 16.23 7.85 0.11
N GLU A 67 16.89 7.59 1.25
CA GLU A 67 18.24 8.11 1.55
C GLU A 67 19.34 7.05 1.47
N HIS A 68 18.99 5.76 1.42
CA HIS A 68 19.95 4.67 1.56
C HIS A 68 20.02 3.82 0.29
N GLU A 69 20.92 4.18 -0.63
CA GLU A 69 21.22 3.37 -1.83
C GLU A 69 22.10 2.13 -1.53
N GLY A 70 22.59 1.97 -0.30
CA GLY A 70 23.65 1.00 0.03
C GLY A 70 23.22 -0.34 0.64
N LEU A 71 21.95 -0.52 1.04
CA LEU A 71 21.49 -1.77 1.67
C LEU A 71 20.71 -2.65 0.69
N PRO A 72 20.98 -3.96 0.62
CA PRO A 72 20.15 -4.89 -0.13
C PRO A 72 18.68 -4.78 0.33
N PRO A 73 17.72 -4.49 -0.58
CA PRO A 73 16.32 -4.25 -0.21
C PRO A 73 15.71 -5.39 0.62
N VAL A 74 16.12 -6.63 0.33
CA VAL A 74 15.68 -7.83 1.06
C VAL A 74 16.10 -7.81 2.54
N ALA A 75 17.27 -7.26 2.85
CA ALA A 75 17.77 -7.16 4.22
C ALA A 75 16.97 -6.14 5.03
N PHE A 76 16.65 -5.00 4.40
CA PHE A 76 15.82 -3.96 5.02
C PHE A 76 14.40 -4.46 5.29
N VAL A 77 13.78 -5.14 4.33
CA VAL A 77 12.45 -5.76 4.49
C VAL A 77 12.46 -6.82 5.58
N SER A 78 13.48 -7.67 5.61
CA SER A 78 13.61 -8.73 6.62
C SER A 78 13.77 -8.16 8.04
N PHE A 79 14.53 -7.07 8.18
CA PHE A 79 14.67 -6.38 9.47
C PHE A 79 13.36 -5.69 9.89
N GLY A 80 12.68 -5.03 8.96
CA GLY A 80 11.37 -4.42 9.19
C GLY A 80 10.31 -5.44 9.59
N LEU A 81 10.24 -6.59 8.89
CA LEU A 81 9.39 -7.71 9.28
C LEU A 81 9.77 -8.25 10.65
N GLY A 82 11.06 -8.40 10.95
CA GLY A 82 11.54 -8.87 12.24
C GLY A 82 11.08 -7.97 13.40
N ILE A 83 11.24 -6.65 13.27
CA ILE A 83 10.74 -5.68 14.25
C ILE A 83 9.21 -5.78 14.38
N GLY A 84 8.49 -5.86 13.26
CA GLY A 84 7.04 -6.02 13.25
C GLY A 84 6.58 -7.29 13.95
N THR A 85 7.26 -8.42 13.71
CA THR A 85 7.00 -9.69 14.38
C THR A 85 7.23 -9.56 15.88
N VAL A 86 8.39 -9.03 16.32
CA VAL A 86 8.67 -8.83 17.75
C VAL A 86 7.62 -7.91 18.39
N GLY A 87 7.26 -6.81 17.73
CA GLY A 87 6.22 -5.90 18.21
C GLY A 87 4.86 -6.58 18.37
N LEU A 88 4.45 -7.38 17.38
CA LEU A 88 3.20 -8.16 17.44
C LEU A 88 3.25 -9.23 18.54
N LEU A 89 4.39 -9.93 18.71
CA LEU A 89 4.58 -10.90 19.79
C LEU A 89 4.43 -10.23 21.16
N VAL A 90 5.08 -9.09 21.36
CA VAL A 90 4.99 -8.32 22.61
C VAL A 90 3.56 -7.84 22.85
N ALA A 91 2.87 -7.32 21.82
CA ALA A 91 1.48 -6.89 21.93
C ALA A 91 0.53 -8.05 22.27
N GLY A 92 0.77 -9.23 21.68
CA GLY A 92 0.03 -10.46 21.98
C GLY A 92 0.26 -10.94 23.42
N VAL A 93 1.51 -11.00 23.89
CA VAL A 93 1.86 -11.38 25.26
C VAL A 93 1.34 -10.36 26.29
N ALA A 94 1.38 -9.07 25.96
CA ALA A 94 0.84 -8.00 26.80
C ALA A 94 -0.70 -8.00 26.87
N GLY A 95 -1.38 -8.86 26.12
CA GLY A 95 -2.85 -8.96 26.11
C GLY A 95 -3.53 -7.80 25.40
N LEU A 96 -2.79 -7.01 24.60
CA LEU A 96 -3.35 -5.91 23.81
C LEU A 96 -4.18 -6.42 22.62
N VAL A 97 -3.87 -7.63 22.15
CA VAL A 97 -4.58 -8.30 21.06
C VAL A 97 -5.09 -9.64 21.56
N PRO A 98 -6.38 -9.98 21.37
CA PRO A 98 -6.91 -11.29 21.72
C PRO A 98 -6.29 -12.35 20.81
N TRP A 99 -5.28 -13.05 21.31
CA TRP A 99 -4.58 -14.08 20.57
C TRP A 99 -5.30 -15.42 20.73
N ALA A 100 -6.16 -15.74 19.77
CA ALA A 100 -6.80 -17.03 19.67
C ALA A 100 -6.11 -17.86 18.59
N ALA A 101 -5.41 -18.92 18.99
CA ALA A 101 -4.86 -19.90 18.07
C ALA A 101 -5.65 -21.21 18.24
N THR A 102 -6.18 -21.73 17.13
CA THR A 102 -6.82 -23.06 17.13
C THR A 102 -5.91 -24.02 16.38
N SER A 103 -5.58 -25.15 17.00
CA SER A 103 -4.93 -26.28 16.32
C SER A 103 -5.95 -27.28 15.77
N GLY A 104 -7.24 -26.97 15.89
CA GLY A 104 -8.31 -27.77 15.33
C GLY A 104 -8.36 -27.68 13.81
N PRO A 105 -9.00 -28.66 13.14
CA PRO A 105 -9.15 -28.61 11.69
C PRO A 105 -10.01 -27.41 11.27
N VAL A 106 -9.59 -26.75 10.19
CA VAL A 106 -10.22 -25.54 9.64
C VAL A 106 -11.12 -25.95 8.47
N ARG A 107 -12.34 -25.41 8.43
CA ARG A 107 -13.21 -25.61 7.27
C ARG A 107 -12.83 -24.63 6.16
N LEU A 108 -12.48 -25.17 5.00
CA LEU A 108 -12.20 -24.42 3.77
C LEU A 108 -12.97 -25.07 2.62
N LEU A 109 -13.67 -24.24 1.83
CA LEU A 109 -14.43 -24.67 0.63
C LEU A 109 -15.35 -25.89 0.86
N GLY A 110 -15.98 -25.97 2.03
CA GLY A 110 -16.88 -27.07 2.41
C GLY A 110 -16.20 -28.34 2.91
N GLY A 111 -14.87 -28.42 2.89
CA GLY A 111 -14.07 -29.52 3.44
C GLY A 111 -13.33 -29.15 4.72
N SER A 112 -12.90 -30.16 5.48
CA SER A 112 -12.11 -29.99 6.71
C SER A 112 -10.64 -30.25 6.39
N VAL A 113 -9.79 -29.24 6.55
CA VAL A 113 -8.33 -29.34 6.31
C VAL A 113 -7.54 -29.05 7.59
N PRO A 114 -6.34 -29.63 7.74
CA PRO A 114 -5.46 -29.27 8.86
C PRO A 114 -5.14 -27.79 8.87
N TRP A 115 -5.09 -27.16 10.05
CA TRP A 115 -4.85 -25.72 10.22
C TRP A 115 -3.55 -25.21 9.58
N TRP A 116 -2.53 -26.07 9.46
CA TRP A 116 -1.24 -25.69 8.89
C TRP A 116 -1.31 -25.49 7.37
N VAL A 117 -2.29 -26.09 6.68
CA VAL A 117 -2.46 -25.96 5.22
C VAL A 117 -2.78 -24.51 4.83
N PRO A 118 -3.87 -23.89 5.32
CA PRO A 118 -4.15 -22.48 5.02
C PRO A 118 -3.10 -21.54 5.61
N ALA A 119 -2.51 -21.87 6.76
CA ALA A 119 -1.42 -21.06 7.32
C ALA A 119 -0.19 -21.05 6.39
N ALA A 120 0.20 -22.21 5.86
CA ALA A 120 1.31 -22.32 4.92
C ALA A 120 0.98 -21.62 3.59
N GLU A 121 -0.26 -21.73 3.10
CA GLU A 121 -0.71 -21.02 1.90
C GLU A 121 -0.62 -19.49 2.09
N LEU A 122 -1.15 -18.95 3.19
CA LEU A 122 -1.05 -17.53 3.50
C LEU A 122 0.41 -17.04 3.61
N VAL A 123 1.27 -17.81 4.29
CA VAL A 123 2.67 -17.39 4.50
C VAL A 123 3.49 -17.52 3.22
N LEU A 124 3.37 -18.63 2.50
CA LEU A 124 4.23 -18.95 1.37
C LEU A 124 3.73 -18.33 0.07
N LEU A 125 2.43 -18.43 -0.23
CA LEU A 125 1.86 -17.94 -1.48
C LEU A 125 1.41 -16.49 -1.33
N ALA A 126 0.51 -16.20 -0.39
CA ALA A 126 -0.10 -14.88 -0.27
C ALA A 126 0.87 -13.80 0.23
N ALA A 127 1.83 -14.16 1.09
CA ALA A 127 2.83 -13.23 1.59
C ALA A 127 4.18 -13.34 0.84
N ALA A 128 4.92 -14.45 1.00
CA ALA A 128 6.30 -14.53 0.52
C ALA A 128 6.40 -14.47 -1.01
N ALA A 129 5.65 -15.32 -1.73
CA ALA A 129 5.68 -15.36 -3.19
C ALA A 129 5.10 -14.07 -3.79
N ALA A 130 3.94 -13.60 -3.32
CA ALA A 130 3.33 -12.36 -3.80
C ALA A 130 4.27 -11.16 -3.63
N TYR A 131 4.90 -11.02 -2.46
CA TYR A 131 5.83 -9.93 -2.20
C TYR A 131 7.09 -10.02 -3.07
N PHE A 132 7.66 -11.20 -3.20
CA PHE A 132 8.86 -11.42 -4.02
C PHE A 132 8.59 -11.16 -5.51
N LEU A 133 7.46 -11.65 -6.03
CA LEU A 133 7.02 -11.41 -7.41
C LEU A 133 6.70 -9.94 -7.65
N GLY A 134 6.01 -9.28 -6.71
CA GLY A 134 5.72 -7.85 -6.79
C GLY A 134 6.99 -7.00 -6.80
N PHE A 135 7.97 -7.36 -5.97
CA PHE A 135 9.27 -6.71 -5.91
C PHE A 135 10.05 -6.89 -7.22
N LEU A 136 10.22 -8.13 -7.69
CA LEU A 136 10.89 -8.41 -8.97
C LEU A 136 10.18 -7.68 -10.12
N GLY A 137 8.85 -7.75 -10.16
CA GLY A 137 8.03 -7.03 -11.12
C GLY A 137 8.34 -5.54 -11.11
N ALA A 138 8.39 -4.91 -9.94
CA ALA A 138 8.74 -3.49 -9.82
C ALA A 138 10.17 -3.16 -10.25
N GLN A 139 11.12 -4.10 -10.14
CA GLN A 139 12.50 -3.90 -10.62
C GLN A 139 12.63 -4.06 -12.14
N TYR A 140 11.87 -4.99 -12.75
CA TYR A 140 11.92 -5.24 -14.18
C TYR A 140 11.00 -4.32 -15.00
N LEU A 141 9.90 -3.87 -14.42
CA LEU A 141 8.96 -2.96 -15.06
C LEU A 141 9.35 -1.53 -14.69
N GLY A 142 9.75 -0.73 -15.68
CA GLY A 142 9.94 0.71 -15.48
C GLY A 142 8.70 1.36 -14.83
N SER A 143 8.88 2.53 -14.20
CA SER A 143 7.90 3.18 -13.31
C SER A 143 6.47 3.25 -13.88
N THR A 144 6.32 3.44 -15.19
CA THR A 144 5.03 3.46 -15.88
C THR A 144 4.31 2.12 -15.86
N LEU A 145 4.99 1.03 -16.25
CA LEU A 145 4.40 -0.31 -16.28
C LEU A 145 4.10 -0.82 -14.88
N ALA A 146 5.00 -0.58 -13.92
CA ALA A 146 4.77 -0.90 -12.51
C ALA A 146 3.53 -0.17 -11.97
N SER A 147 3.31 1.08 -12.40
CA SER A 147 2.12 1.82 -12.02
C SER A 147 0.84 1.22 -12.58
N PHE A 148 0.83 0.80 -13.85
CA PHE A 148 -0.33 0.12 -14.45
C PHE A 148 -0.63 -1.21 -13.77
N VAL A 149 0.39 -2.02 -13.50
CA VAL A 149 0.24 -3.31 -12.82
C VAL A 149 -0.37 -3.14 -11.42
N GLY A 150 0.09 -2.14 -10.66
CA GLY A 150 -0.49 -1.87 -9.34
C GLY A 150 -1.96 -1.38 -9.39
N LEU A 151 -2.42 -0.82 -10.52
CA LEU A 151 -3.82 -0.44 -10.68
C LEU A 151 -4.69 -1.63 -11.07
N THR A 152 -4.19 -2.53 -11.92
CA THR A 152 -4.91 -3.77 -12.26
C THR A 152 -4.99 -4.74 -11.11
N GLU A 153 -4.01 -4.75 -10.19
CA GLU A 153 -4.03 -5.57 -8.97
C GLU A 153 -5.36 -5.42 -8.20
N VAL A 154 -5.85 -4.18 -8.03
CA VAL A 154 -7.11 -3.91 -7.34
C VAL A 154 -8.30 -4.55 -8.05
N LEU A 155 -8.32 -4.52 -9.39
CA LEU A 155 -9.37 -5.16 -10.18
C LEU A 155 -9.31 -6.69 -10.04
N PHE A 156 -8.11 -7.27 -10.07
CA PHE A 156 -7.91 -8.70 -9.83
C PHE A 156 -8.36 -9.10 -8.43
N ALA A 157 -8.06 -8.31 -7.40
CA ALA A 157 -8.51 -8.57 -6.03
C ALA A 157 -10.04 -8.66 -5.93
N VAL A 158 -10.77 -7.75 -6.60
CA VAL A 158 -12.24 -7.80 -6.65
C VAL A 158 -12.75 -9.05 -7.36
N VAL A 159 -12.14 -9.42 -8.49
CA VAL A 159 -12.52 -10.64 -9.23
C VAL A 159 -12.26 -11.90 -8.41
N TRP A 160 -11.12 -11.98 -7.73
CA TRP A 160 -10.77 -13.11 -6.88
C TRP A 160 -11.68 -13.22 -5.64
N ALA A 161 -12.01 -12.09 -5.01
CA ALA A 161 -12.98 -12.07 -3.91
C ALA A 161 -14.34 -12.58 -4.37
N TRP A 162 -14.82 -12.13 -5.54
CA TRP A 162 -16.06 -12.63 -6.11
C TRP A 162 -16.01 -14.14 -6.40
N LEU A 163 -14.92 -14.62 -6.99
CA LEU A 163 -14.76 -16.02 -7.39
C LEU A 163 -14.66 -16.97 -6.18
N PHE A 164 -13.89 -16.59 -5.15
CA PHE A 164 -13.60 -17.47 -4.02
C PHE A 164 -14.55 -17.31 -2.83
N LEU A 165 -15.02 -16.09 -2.56
CA LEU A 165 -15.88 -15.80 -1.41
C LEU A 165 -17.37 -15.70 -1.79
N ALA A 166 -17.70 -15.63 -3.09
CA ALA A 166 -19.04 -15.35 -3.58
C ALA A 166 -19.66 -14.05 -3.00
N GLU A 167 -18.81 -13.16 -2.45
CA GLU A 167 -19.18 -11.86 -1.93
C GLU A 167 -19.16 -10.87 -3.09
N LEU A 168 -20.35 -10.46 -3.55
CA LEU A 168 -20.46 -9.35 -4.49
C LEU A 168 -20.30 -8.03 -3.72
N PRO A 169 -19.31 -7.19 -4.06
CA PRO A 169 -19.24 -5.85 -3.49
C PRO A 169 -20.53 -5.11 -3.80
N GLY A 170 -21.07 -4.40 -2.81
CA GLY A 170 -22.27 -3.62 -3.00
C GLY A 170 -22.09 -2.57 -4.11
N PRO A 171 -23.15 -2.16 -4.83
CA PRO A 171 -23.04 -1.16 -5.90
C PRO A 171 -22.35 0.14 -5.44
N GLY A 172 -22.59 0.56 -4.19
CA GLY A 172 -21.93 1.71 -3.57
C GLY A 172 -20.44 1.51 -3.34
N GLN A 173 -20.00 0.32 -2.93
CA GLN A 173 -18.59 -0.01 -2.75
C GLN A 173 -17.85 -0.09 -4.08
N LEU A 174 -18.49 -0.60 -5.14
CA LEU A 174 -17.92 -0.58 -6.50
C LEU A 174 -17.70 0.86 -6.97
N LEU A 175 -18.71 1.72 -6.81
CA LEU A 175 -18.59 3.14 -7.15
C LEU A 175 -17.51 3.83 -6.32
N GLY A 176 -17.50 3.63 -5.00
CA GLY A 176 -16.47 4.16 -4.12
C GLY A 176 -15.06 3.69 -4.51
N GLY A 177 -14.92 2.41 -4.87
CA GLY A 177 -13.66 1.82 -5.34
C GLY A 177 -13.18 2.42 -6.66
N LEU A 178 -14.10 2.65 -7.61
CA LEU A 178 -13.78 3.35 -8.86
C LEU A 178 -13.33 4.79 -8.62
N VAL A 179 -14.01 5.52 -7.72
CA VAL A 179 -13.62 6.89 -7.35
C VAL A 179 -12.25 6.90 -6.66
N LEU A 180 -11.99 5.94 -5.76
CA LEU A 180 -10.69 5.76 -5.11
C LEU A 180 -9.59 5.55 -6.15
N LEU A 181 -9.81 4.62 -7.09
CA LEU A 181 -8.86 4.32 -8.17
C LEU A 181 -8.60 5.55 -9.05
N ALA A 182 -9.65 6.29 -9.42
CA ALA A 182 -9.51 7.53 -10.19
C ALA A 182 -8.68 8.61 -9.46
N GLY A 183 -8.84 8.73 -8.15
CA GLY A 183 -8.01 9.64 -7.35
C GLY A 183 -6.54 9.21 -7.32
N VAL A 184 -6.29 7.90 -7.11
CA VAL A 184 -4.93 7.34 -7.07
C VAL A 184 -4.23 7.45 -8.43
N THR A 185 -4.93 7.19 -9.54
CA THR A 185 -4.36 7.36 -10.89
C THR A 185 -3.97 8.80 -11.16
N LEU A 186 -4.81 9.76 -10.77
CA LEU A 186 -4.52 11.19 -10.93
C LEU A 186 -3.27 11.61 -10.14
N VAL A 187 -3.13 11.13 -8.90
CA VAL A 187 -1.92 11.37 -8.08
C VAL A 187 -0.68 10.80 -8.75
N ARG A 188 -0.73 9.54 -9.20
CA ARG A 188 0.42 8.90 -9.86
C ARG A 188 0.80 9.59 -11.17
N TRP A 189 -0.19 9.99 -11.96
CA TRP A 189 0.05 10.70 -13.21
C TRP A 189 0.68 12.08 -12.98
N ALA A 190 0.22 12.81 -11.96
CA ALA A 190 0.81 14.08 -11.57
C ALA A 190 2.28 13.93 -11.13
N SER A 191 2.59 12.92 -10.31
CA SER A 191 3.96 12.63 -9.87
C SER A 191 4.89 12.29 -11.04
N ALA A 192 4.48 11.38 -11.93
CA ALA A 192 5.29 10.99 -13.08
C ALA A 192 5.62 12.19 -14.00
N ARG A 193 4.67 13.12 -14.16
CA ARG A 193 4.89 14.33 -14.96
C ARG A 193 5.85 15.30 -14.31
N SER A 194 5.86 15.40 -12.97
CA SER A 194 6.83 16.21 -12.23
C SER A 194 8.25 15.67 -12.35
N ASP A 195 8.43 14.35 -12.28
CA ASP A 195 9.76 13.72 -12.42
C ASP A 195 10.36 13.95 -13.82
N GLN A 196 9.53 13.90 -14.87
CA GLN A 196 10.00 14.17 -16.23
C GLN A 196 10.45 15.62 -16.46
N VAL A 197 9.81 16.59 -15.81
CA VAL A 197 10.21 18.00 -15.91
C VAL A 197 11.58 18.22 -15.26
N VAL A 198 11.81 17.61 -14.09
CA VAL A 198 13.10 17.71 -13.39
C VAL A 198 14.22 17.08 -14.22
N ALA A 199 14.01 15.88 -14.75
CA ALA A 199 15.01 15.21 -15.59
C ALA A 199 15.35 16.02 -16.86
N HIS A 200 14.38 16.71 -17.46
CA HIS A 200 14.62 17.57 -18.61
C HIS A 200 15.45 18.81 -18.24
N ASP A 201 15.17 19.45 -17.11
CA ASP A 201 15.93 20.61 -16.62
C ASP A 201 17.40 20.23 -16.29
N ASP A 202 17.63 19.07 -15.67
CA ASP A 202 18.97 18.58 -15.34
C ASP A 202 19.82 18.29 -16.60
N LEU A 203 19.20 17.78 -17.67
CA LEU A 203 19.87 17.55 -18.96
C LEU A 203 20.30 18.87 -19.62
N LEU A 204 19.47 19.92 -19.52
CA LEU A 204 19.80 21.24 -20.04
C LEU A 204 20.95 21.88 -19.25
N ALA A 205 20.96 21.72 -17.92
CA ALA A 205 22.02 22.24 -17.05
C ALA A 205 23.37 21.54 -17.33
N SER A 206 23.38 20.21 -17.45
CA SER A 206 24.59 19.43 -17.78
C SER A 206 25.14 19.75 -19.18
N GLY A 207 24.26 19.98 -20.16
CA GLY A 207 24.67 20.42 -21.50
C GLY A 207 25.30 21.82 -21.51
N ALA A 208 24.80 22.74 -20.68
CA ALA A 208 25.35 24.09 -20.58
C ALA A 208 26.73 24.14 -19.91
N ASP A 209 27.00 23.25 -18.95
CA ASP A 209 28.31 23.13 -18.28
C ASP A 209 29.38 22.46 -19.17
N ALA A 210 28.98 21.66 -20.17
CA ALA A 210 29.91 21.01 -21.10
C ALA A 210 30.42 21.93 -22.23
N ASP A 211 29.70 23.02 -22.50
CA ASP A 211 30.01 24.00 -23.54
C ASP A 211 30.75 25.25 -23.01
N ALA A 212 31.01 25.31 -21.70
CA ALA A 212 31.70 26.41 -20.99
C ALA A 212 33.17 26.08 -20.67
#